data_AF-A0A396CNE9-F1
#
_entry.id   AF-A0A396CNE9-F1
#
_cell.length_a   1.000
_cell.length_b   1.000
_cell.length_c   1.000
_cell.angle_alpha   90.00
_cell.angle_beta   90.00
_cell.angle_gamma   90.00
#
_symmetry.space_group_name_H-M   'P 1'
#
loop_
_entity.id
_entity.type
_entity.pdbx_description
1 polymer ?
#
loop_
_entity_poly.entity_id
_entity_poly.type
_entity_poly.pdbx_seq_one_letter_code
_entity_poly.pdbx_strand_id
1 'polypeptide(L)'
;MAINAFQAALFGLFACLASLPGMGGTTIGNYTLGRPLVAGLIVGIIMGDMQTGILVGAAIQVVYIALVTPGGTVSADVRAVSYIGIPLAILAIKNSGIDPASAEAAGMAASLGAAVGTLGTVLFYGTATINLVWQGMGWKWLEKGDLHKLYLVNNVLPWIGHIVCSFLPTFIITMGGTAMVDLMKTYMPMDGIAMKTLFTVGSLLPTVGIAILLKQVISKPTDFLTFFFGFTLSAVMGCNLIAAAGIGCFFALINYEIASLKIDLANAPKAAIASGSDDEEEEDI
;
A
#
# COMPACT_ATOMS: atom_id res chain seq x y z
N MET A 1 -28.50 5.90 -12.72
CA MET A 1 -28.35 6.64 -11.44
C MET A 1 -27.32 7.75 -11.66
N ALA A 2 -27.30 8.83 -10.88
CA ALA A 2 -26.26 9.87 -10.98
C ALA A 2 -25.74 10.20 -9.58
N ILE A 3 -24.42 10.39 -9.46
CA ILE A 3 -23.79 10.81 -8.21
C ILE A 3 -24.19 12.28 -8.00
N ASN A 4 -24.80 12.59 -6.86
CA ASN A 4 -25.13 13.97 -6.52
C ASN A 4 -23.95 14.68 -5.81
N ALA A 5 -24.00 16.01 -5.74
CA ALA A 5 -22.92 16.82 -5.17
C ALA A 5 -22.63 16.49 -3.69
N PHE A 6 -23.66 16.09 -2.92
CA PHE A 6 -23.47 15.71 -1.52
C PHE A 6 -22.69 14.39 -1.41
N GLN A 7 -23.05 13.38 -2.22
CA GLN A 7 -22.33 12.11 -2.29
C GLN A 7 -20.88 12.33 -2.75
N ALA A 8 -20.67 13.13 -3.81
CA ALA A 8 -19.33 13.47 -4.29
C ALA A 8 -18.48 14.19 -3.24
N ALA A 9 -19.07 15.11 -2.46
CA ALA A 9 -18.39 15.78 -1.36
C ALA A 9 -18.00 14.81 -0.24
N LEU A 10 -18.87 13.85 0.10
CA LEU A 10 -18.54 12.80 1.06
C LEU A 10 -17.40 11.91 0.56
N PHE A 11 -17.42 11.50 -0.72
CA PHE A 11 -16.32 10.74 -1.31
C PHE A 11 -15.00 11.52 -1.22
N GLY A 12 -15.01 12.81 -1.57
CA GLY A 12 -13.84 13.68 -1.45
C GLY A 12 -13.34 13.81 -0.01
N LEU A 13 -14.24 13.92 0.96
CA LEU A 13 -13.88 13.98 2.37
C LEU A 13 -13.23 12.67 2.82
N PHE A 14 -13.84 11.52 2.51
CA PHE A 14 -13.27 10.23 2.85
C PHE A 14 -11.94 9.96 2.12
N ALA A 15 -11.76 10.45 0.89
CA ALA A 15 -10.48 10.42 0.21
C ALA A 15 -9.40 11.17 0.99
N CYS A 16 -9.70 12.36 1.54
CA CYS A 16 -8.77 13.06 2.43
C CYS A 16 -8.48 12.23 3.69
N LEU A 17 -9.53 11.77 4.37
CA LEU A 17 -9.41 11.03 5.64
C LEU A 17 -8.59 9.74 5.49
N ALA A 18 -8.73 9.03 4.36
CA ALA A 18 -7.98 7.82 4.07
C ALA A 18 -6.46 8.02 3.91
N SER A 19 -5.99 9.27 3.81
CA SER A 19 -4.57 9.57 3.63
C SER A 19 -4.02 10.54 4.68
N LEU A 20 -4.83 10.97 5.65
CA LEU A 20 -4.45 11.95 6.65
C LEU A 20 -3.80 11.30 7.88
N PRO A 21 -2.68 11.86 8.39
CA PRO A 21 -2.08 11.43 9.63
C PRO A 21 -2.99 11.62 10.87
N GLY A 22 -3.88 12.61 10.86
CA GLY A 22 -4.72 12.97 12.00
C GLY A 22 -5.85 12.00 12.34
N MET A 23 -6.18 11.06 11.45
CA MET A 23 -7.14 9.97 11.68
C MET A 23 -6.41 8.71 12.14
N GLY A 24 -5.61 8.77 13.21
CA GLY A 24 -4.86 7.61 13.71
C GLY A 24 -3.75 7.11 12.76
N GLY A 25 -3.19 8.00 11.94
CA GLY A 25 -2.06 7.74 11.07
C GLY A 25 -2.35 6.81 9.90
N THR A 26 -1.30 6.18 9.39
CA THR A 26 -1.35 5.19 8.30
C THR A 26 -2.24 4.00 8.64
N THR A 27 -2.38 3.66 9.93
CA THR A 27 -3.11 2.47 10.38
C THR A 27 -4.60 2.55 10.10
N ILE A 28 -5.26 3.65 10.49
CA ILE A 28 -6.71 3.80 10.28
C ILE A 28 -6.99 4.48 8.93
N GLY A 29 -6.20 5.48 8.54
CA GLY A 29 -6.36 6.13 7.24
C GLY A 29 -6.09 5.16 6.09
N ASN A 30 -4.84 4.82 5.84
CA ASN A 30 -4.43 4.12 4.62
C ASN A 30 -4.79 2.61 4.68
N TYR A 31 -4.48 1.93 5.79
CA TYR A 31 -4.69 0.49 5.90
C TYR A 31 -6.14 0.07 6.17
N THR A 32 -7.00 0.98 6.62
CA THR A 32 -8.43 0.69 6.82
C THR A 32 -9.29 1.45 5.81
N LEU A 33 -9.43 2.77 5.95
CA LEU A 33 -10.33 3.57 5.08
C LEU A 33 -9.88 3.60 3.62
N GLY A 34 -8.58 3.60 3.36
CA GLY A 34 -8.01 3.60 2.01
C GLY A 34 -8.16 2.27 1.27
N ARG A 35 -8.53 1.17 1.95
CA ARG A 35 -8.61 -0.15 1.34
C ARG A 35 -9.97 -0.39 0.67
N PRO A 36 -9.99 -0.90 -0.58
CA PRO A 36 -11.22 -1.04 -1.37
C PRO A 36 -12.38 -1.77 -0.70
N LEU A 37 -12.13 -2.78 0.15
CA LEU A 37 -13.23 -3.49 0.82
C LEU A 37 -14.00 -2.59 1.81
N VAL A 38 -13.27 -1.88 2.67
CA VAL A 38 -13.86 -0.97 3.66
C VAL A 38 -14.44 0.27 2.97
N ALA A 39 -13.72 0.81 1.98
CA ALA A 39 -14.23 1.90 1.18
C ALA A 39 -15.50 1.50 0.39
N GLY A 40 -15.58 0.27 -0.11
CA GLY A 40 -16.75 -0.27 -0.79
C GLY A 40 -18.00 -0.29 0.08
N LEU A 41 -17.84 -0.69 1.35
CA LEU A 41 -18.90 -0.57 2.35
C LEU A 41 -19.33 0.91 2.54
N ILE A 42 -18.39 1.82 2.76
CA ILE A 42 -18.67 3.25 2.98
C ILE A 42 -19.37 3.88 1.77
N VAL A 43 -18.83 3.66 0.57
CA VAL A 43 -19.38 4.16 -0.68
C VAL A 43 -20.77 3.58 -0.91
N GLY A 44 -20.96 2.27 -0.67
CA GLY A 44 -22.26 1.61 -0.75
C GLY A 44 -23.30 2.23 0.19
N ILE A 45 -22.92 2.55 1.42
CA ILE A 45 -23.79 3.28 2.38
C ILE A 45 -24.16 4.66 1.83
N ILE A 46 -23.18 5.43 1.35
CA ILE A 46 -23.40 6.78 0.80
C ILE A 46 -24.31 6.74 -0.45
N MET A 47 -24.19 5.69 -1.26
CA MET A 47 -24.97 5.49 -2.48
C MET A 47 -26.32 4.80 -2.24
N GLY A 48 -26.61 4.35 -1.01
CA GLY A 48 -27.82 3.62 -0.66
C GLY A 48 -27.87 2.19 -1.23
N ASP A 49 -26.73 1.62 -1.62
CA ASP A 49 -26.61 0.25 -2.13
C ASP A 49 -25.34 -0.41 -1.59
N MET A 50 -25.48 -0.93 -0.38
CA MET A 50 -24.39 -1.54 0.37
C MET A 50 -23.90 -2.84 -0.27
N GLN A 51 -24.81 -3.66 -0.80
CA GLN A 51 -24.48 -4.95 -1.37
C GLN A 51 -23.59 -4.79 -2.61
N THR A 52 -23.99 -3.92 -3.53
CA THR A 52 -23.17 -3.61 -4.72
C THR A 52 -21.84 -2.99 -4.29
N GLY A 53 -21.84 -2.08 -3.31
CA GLY A 53 -20.60 -1.47 -2.79
C GLY A 53 -19.60 -2.48 -2.23
N ILE A 54 -20.07 -3.45 -1.44
CA ILE A 54 -19.22 -4.51 -0.87
C ILE A 54 -18.69 -5.43 -1.97
N LEU A 55 -19.53 -5.85 -2.93
CA LEU A 55 -19.13 -6.73 -4.02
C LEU A 55 -18.08 -6.08 -4.92
N VAL A 56 -18.29 -4.81 -5.30
CA VAL A 56 -17.34 -4.01 -6.09
C VAL A 56 -16.05 -3.78 -5.31
N GLY A 57 -16.16 -3.41 -4.02
CA GLY A 57 -15.01 -3.22 -3.14
C GLY A 57 -14.17 -4.48 -2.99
N ALA A 58 -14.80 -5.65 -2.84
CA ALA A 58 -14.14 -6.94 -2.76
C ALA A 58 -13.42 -7.30 -4.07
N ALA A 59 -14.08 -7.13 -5.23
CA ALA A 59 -13.47 -7.39 -6.52
C ALA A 59 -12.21 -6.55 -6.75
N ILE A 60 -12.25 -5.27 -6.40
CA ILE A 60 -11.11 -4.37 -6.51
C ILE A 60 -10.04 -4.69 -5.45
N GLN A 61 -10.42 -5.07 -4.24
CA GLN A 61 -9.49 -5.43 -3.17
C GLN A 61 -8.59 -6.60 -3.59
N VAL A 62 -9.11 -7.59 -4.33
CA VAL A 62 -8.33 -8.73 -4.83
C VAL A 62 -7.20 -8.26 -5.75
N VAL A 63 -7.44 -7.26 -6.60
CA VAL A 63 -6.41 -6.69 -7.49
C VAL A 63 -5.28 -6.01 -6.72
N TYR A 64 -5.60 -5.41 -5.56
CA TYR A 64 -4.66 -4.61 -4.77
C TYR A 64 -4.27 -5.25 -3.44
N ILE A 65 -4.56 -6.55 -3.24
CA ILE A 65 -4.35 -7.23 -1.95
C ILE A 65 -2.87 -7.28 -1.56
N ALA A 66 -2.00 -7.44 -2.56
CA ALA A 66 -0.56 -7.47 -2.42
C ALA A 66 0.09 -6.09 -2.62
N LEU A 67 -0.71 -5.03 -2.79
CA LEU A 67 -0.16 -3.70 -3.00
C LEU A 67 0.44 -3.16 -1.70
N VAL A 68 1.75 -3.03 -1.74
CA VAL A 68 2.60 -2.37 -0.75
C VAL A 68 3.32 -1.20 -1.39
N THR A 69 3.85 -0.30 -0.56
CA THR A 69 4.49 0.95 -1.01
C THR A 69 5.93 1.01 -0.51
N PRO A 70 6.86 0.18 -1.03
CA PRO A 70 8.26 0.23 -0.62
C PRO A 70 8.86 1.59 -0.97
N GLY A 71 9.56 2.20 -0.01
CA GLY A 71 10.27 3.46 -0.21
C GLY A 71 9.38 4.65 -0.55
N GLY A 72 8.08 4.57 -0.29
CA GLY A 72 7.13 5.65 -0.64
C GLY A 72 6.67 5.62 -2.11
N THR A 73 6.96 4.54 -2.84
CA THR A 73 6.57 4.40 -4.25
C THR A 73 5.16 3.86 -4.40
N VAL A 74 4.32 4.64 -5.03
CA VAL A 74 2.93 4.26 -5.29
C VAL A 74 2.77 3.98 -6.78
N SER A 75 2.60 2.70 -7.13
CA SER A 75 2.27 2.28 -8.50
C SER A 75 0.79 2.44 -8.83
N ALA A 76 -0.07 2.45 -7.81
CA ALA A 76 -1.50 2.78 -7.89
C ALA A 76 -1.96 3.37 -6.56
N ASP A 77 -2.68 4.49 -6.59
CA ASP A 77 -3.20 5.11 -5.36
C ASP A 77 -4.52 4.47 -4.94
N VAL A 78 -4.46 3.62 -3.91
CA VAL A 78 -5.64 2.91 -3.36
C VAL A 78 -6.71 3.87 -2.82
N ARG A 79 -6.36 5.08 -2.41
CA ARG A 79 -7.35 6.10 -2.02
C ARG A 79 -8.20 6.51 -3.23
N ALA A 80 -7.57 6.79 -4.37
CA ALA A 80 -8.28 7.13 -5.59
C ALA A 80 -9.13 5.95 -6.08
N VAL A 81 -8.56 4.74 -6.04
CA VAL A 81 -9.31 3.51 -6.34
C VAL A 81 -10.58 3.41 -5.48
N SER A 82 -10.44 3.64 -4.18
CA SER A 82 -11.49 3.51 -3.17
C SER A 82 -12.61 4.56 -3.29
N TYR A 83 -12.28 5.83 -3.52
CA TYR A 83 -13.27 6.91 -3.44
C TYR A 83 -13.58 7.58 -4.78
N ILE A 84 -12.89 7.20 -5.86
CA ILE A 84 -13.25 7.55 -7.24
C ILE A 84 -13.63 6.27 -8.01
N GLY A 85 -12.79 5.24 -7.95
CA GLY A 85 -12.97 4.02 -8.74
C GLY A 85 -14.23 3.24 -8.37
N ILE A 86 -14.43 2.95 -7.08
CA ILE A 86 -15.63 2.23 -6.58
C ILE A 86 -16.94 2.93 -6.96
N PRO A 87 -17.17 4.22 -6.64
CA PRO A 87 -18.46 4.86 -6.96
C PRO A 87 -18.72 4.91 -8.47
N LEU A 88 -17.67 5.09 -9.29
CA LEU A 88 -17.80 5.03 -10.75
C LEU A 88 -18.09 3.60 -11.26
N ALA A 89 -17.51 2.58 -10.65
CA ALA A 89 -17.78 1.18 -10.98
C ALA A 89 -19.22 0.78 -10.61
N ILE A 90 -19.70 1.16 -9.43
CA ILE A 90 -21.10 0.97 -9.03
C ILE A 90 -22.04 1.63 -10.04
N LEU A 91 -21.72 2.86 -10.46
CA LEU A 91 -22.51 3.59 -11.44
C LEU A 91 -22.55 2.89 -12.80
N ALA A 92 -21.38 2.43 -13.27
CA ALA A 92 -21.25 1.72 -14.54
C ALA A 92 -22.03 0.41 -14.54
N ILE A 93 -21.85 -0.44 -13.51
CA ILE A 93 -22.55 -1.73 -13.36
C ILE A 93 -24.07 -1.52 -13.35
N LYS A 94 -24.56 -0.54 -12.58
CA LYS A 94 -25.99 -0.23 -12.52
C LYS A 94 -26.55 0.26 -13.85
N ASN A 95 -25.84 1.15 -14.53
CA ASN A 95 -26.30 1.70 -15.81
C ASN A 95 -26.28 0.64 -16.92
N SER A 96 -25.37 -0.33 -16.83
CA SER A 96 -25.32 -1.48 -17.74
C SER A 96 -26.34 -2.58 -17.40
N GLY A 97 -27.01 -2.51 -16.24
CA GLY A 97 -28.00 -3.50 -15.82
C GLY A 97 -27.41 -4.89 -15.52
N ILE A 98 -26.10 -4.96 -15.29
CA ILE A 98 -25.37 -6.21 -15.00
C ILE A 98 -25.56 -6.56 -13.53
N ASP A 99 -25.70 -7.86 -13.23
CA ASP A 99 -25.69 -8.34 -11.84
C ASP A 99 -24.36 -7.98 -11.15
N PRO A 100 -24.38 -7.21 -10.04
CA PRO A 100 -23.20 -6.89 -9.26
C PRO A 100 -22.36 -8.09 -8.79
N ALA A 101 -22.99 -9.27 -8.64
CA ALA A 101 -22.31 -10.49 -8.23
C ALA A 101 -21.65 -11.25 -9.39
N SER A 102 -21.86 -10.81 -10.63
CA SER A 102 -21.32 -11.47 -11.82
C SER A 102 -19.80 -11.25 -11.98
N ALA A 103 -19.15 -12.17 -12.69
CA ALA A 103 -17.75 -12.04 -13.08
C ALA A 103 -17.52 -10.82 -14.00
N GLU A 104 -18.53 -10.45 -14.80
CA GLU A 104 -18.47 -9.27 -15.67
C GLU A 104 -18.42 -7.98 -14.84
N ALA A 105 -19.28 -7.85 -13.83
CA ALA A 105 -19.25 -6.72 -12.90
C ALA A 105 -17.91 -6.62 -12.15
N ALA A 106 -17.36 -7.75 -11.70
CA ALA A 106 -16.06 -7.80 -11.06
C ALA A 106 -14.92 -7.34 -12.00
N GLY A 107 -14.95 -7.79 -13.26
CA GLY A 107 -13.98 -7.37 -14.29
C GLY A 107 -14.08 -5.89 -14.64
N MET A 108 -15.29 -5.35 -14.71
CA MET A 108 -15.53 -3.91 -14.92
C MET A 108 -15.01 -3.08 -13.75
N ALA A 109 -15.30 -3.51 -12.52
CA ALA A 109 -14.81 -2.87 -11.30
C ALA A 109 -13.27 -2.86 -11.25
N ALA A 110 -12.63 -3.99 -11.53
CA ALA A 110 -11.18 -4.10 -11.60
C ALA A 110 -10.57 -3.16 -12.65
N SER A 111 -11.17 -3.10 -13.84
CA SER A 111 -10.69 -2.26 -14.95
C SER A 111 -10.79 -0.76 -14.64
N LEU A 112 -11.93 -0.32 -14.10
CA LEU A 112 -12.10 1.07 -13.65
C LEU A 112 -11.18 1.39 -12.47
N GLY A 113 -11.05 0.46 -11.53
CA GLY A 113 -10.09 0.56 -10.43
C GLY A 113 -8.65 0.72 -10.90
N ALA A 114 -8.22 -0.03 -11.92
CA ALA A 114 -6.87 0.10 -12.50
C ALA A 114 -6.65 1.46 -13.17
N ALA A 115 -7.61 1.91 -13.98
CA ALA A 115 -7.54 3.20 -14.65
C ALA A 115 -7.45 4.36 -13.65
N VAL A 116 -8.32 4.36 -12.65
CA VAL A 116 -8.37 5.40 -11.61
C VAL A 116 -7.18 5.32 -10.67
N GLY A 117 -6.73 4.12 -10.31
CA GLY A 117 -5.55 3.94 -9.46
C GLY A 117 -4.28 4.53 -10.07
N THR A 118 -4.13 4.39 -11.40
CA THR A 118 -3.02 4.99 -12.15
C THR A 118 -3.10 6.51 -12.16
N LEU A 119 -4.28 7.10 -12.42
CA LEU A 119 -4.46 8.56 -12.31
C LEU A 119 -4.21 9.06 -10.88
N GLY A 120 -4.61 8.26 -9.90
CA GLY A 120 -4.46 8.58 -8.49
C GLY A 120 -3.01 8.67 -8.02
N THR A 121 -2.05 8.02 -8.69
CA THR A 121 -0.63 8.18 -8.32
C THR A 121 -0.15 9.62 -8.51
N VAL A 122 -0.66 10.30 -9.55
CA VAL A 122 -0.39 11.72 -9.80
C VAL A 122 -0.94 12.57 -8.66
N LEU A 123 -2.16 12.26 -8.21
CA LEU A 123 -2.79 12.91 -7.06
C LEU A 123 -1.99 12.68 -5.77
N PHE A 124 -1.52 11.45 -5.56
CA PHE A 124 -0.67 11.08 -4.43
C PHE A 124 0.65 11.86 -4.43
N TYR A 125 1.38 11.88 -5.55
CA TYR A 125 2.62 12.63 -5.64
C TYR A 125 2.41 14.14 -5.56
N GLY A 126 1.27 14.65 -6.03
CA GLY A 126 0.86 16.03 -5.81
C GLY A 126 0.72 16.36 -4.32
N THR A 127 -0.03 15.54 -3.58
CA THR A 127 -0.14 15.67 -2.11
C THR A 127 1.23 15.59 -1.44
N ALA A 128 2.06 14.61 -1.81
CA ALA A 128 3.40 14.44 -1.25
C ALA A 128 4.28 15.67 -1.49
N THR A 129 4.24 16.22 -2.71
CA THR A 129 5.01 17.42 -3.10
C THR A 129 4.62 18.64 -2.28
N ILE A 130 3.30 18.89 -2.11
CA ILE A 130 2.82 19.99 -1.27
C ILE A 130 3.26 19.78 0.18
N ASN A 131 3.22 18.53 0.67
CA ASN A 131 3.63 18.22 2.04
C ASN A 131 5.12 18.49 2.31
N LEU A 132 5.99 18.47 1.30
CA LEU A 132 7.40 18.85 1.46
C LEU A 132 7.58 20.31 1.90
N VAL A 133 6.68 21.20 1.48
CA VAL A 133 6.70 22.61 1.89
C VAL A 133 6.48 22.71 3.40
N TRP A 134 5.49 21.98 3.92
CA TRP A 134 5.17 21.95 5.35
C TRP A 134 6.31 21.32 6.16
N GLN A 135 6.91 20.25 5.65
CA GLN A 135 8.07 19.62 6.28
C GLN A 135 9.27 20.57 6.35
N GLY A 136 9.54 21.34 5.29
CA GLY A 136 10.59 22.36 5.29
C GLY A 136 10.36 23.46 6.34
N MET A 137 9.10 23.83 6.59
CA MET A 137 8.75 24.74 7.70
C MET A 137 8.94 24.07 9.06
N GLY A 138 8.55 22.80 9.19
CA GLY A 138 8.72 22.00 10.40
C GLY A 138 10.18 21.91 10.85
N TRP A 139 11.11 21.65 9.94
CA TRP A 139 12.55 21.63 10.24
C TRP A 139 13.05 22.96 10.81
N LYS A 140 12.66 24.10 10.22
CA LYS A 140 13.02 25.44 10.72
C LYS A 140 12.45 25.74 12.10
N TRP A 141 11.29 25.18 12.45
CA TRP A 141 10.70 25.33 13.78
C TRP A 141 11.34 24.39 14.80
N LEU A 142 11.71 23.18 14.38
CA LEU A 142 12.45 22.24 15.21
C LEU A 142 13.82 22.79 15.63
N GLU A 143 14.57 23.39 14.70
CA GLU A 143 15.86 24.04 14.98
C GLU A 143 15.75 25.19 16.00
N LYS A 144 14.57 25.82 16.08
CA LYS A 144 14.28 26.91 17.03
C LYS A 144 13.69 26.42 18.35
N GLY A 145 13.50 25.11 18.52
CA GLY A 145 12.88 24.52 19.71
C GLY A 145 11.36 24.65 19.80
N ASP A 146 10.68 25.12 18.74
CA ASP A 146 9.23 25.34 18.70
C ASP A 146 8.46 24.02 18.43
N LEU A 147 8.56 23.05 19.34
CA LEU A 147 7.97 21.71 19.17
C LEU A 147 6.44 21.76 19.01
N HIS A 148 5.77 22.74 19.61
CA HIS A 148 4.32 22.86 19.52
C HIS A 148 3.83 23.13 18.09
N LYS A 149 4.63 23.81 17.27
CA LYS A 149 4.28 24.09 15.87
C LYS A 149 4.39 22.84 14.99
N LEU A 150 5.08 21.79 15.43
CA LEU A 150 5.13 20.51 14.72
C LEU A 150 3.75 19.83 14.68
N TYR A 151 2.89 20.06 15.68
CA TYR A 151 1.50 19.57 15.64
C TYR A 151 0.72 20.18 14.47
N LEU A 152 0.99 21.44 14.12
CA LEU A 152 0.38 22.09 12.96
C LEU A 152 0.88 21.46 11.65
N VAL A 153 2.18 21.22 11.54
CA VAL A 153 2.78 20.56 10.37
C VAL A 153 2.28 19.14 10.18
N ASN A 154 2.05 18.41 11.27
CA ASN A 154 1.62 17.02 11.20
C ASN A 154 0.11 16.85 10.99
N ASN A 155 -0.71 17.71 11.60
CA ASN A 155 -2.15 17.46 11.68
C ASN A 155 -3.02 18.47 10.93
N VAL A 156 -2.54 19.71 10.71
CA VAL A 156 -3.38 20.80 10.18
C VAL A 156 -2.96 21.17 8.76
N LEU A 157 -1.71 21.55 8.54
CA LEU A 157 -1.22 22.00 7.23
C LEU A 157 -1.41 20.95 6.10
N PRO A 158 -1.24 19.64 6.34
CA PRO A 158 -1.44 18.63 5.30
C PRO A 158 -2.86 18.63 4.73
N TRP A 159 -3.88 19.07 5.47
CA TRP A 159 -5.25 19.17 4.96
C TRP A 159 -5.34 20.02 3.69
N ILE A 160 -4.52 21.07 3.57
CA ILE A 160 -4.51 21.91 2.37
C ILE A 160 -4.12 21.08 1.15
N GLY A 161 -3.04 20.30 1.25
CA GLY A 161 -2.58 19.41 0.19
C GLY A 161 -3.61 18.32 -0.14
N HIS A 162 -4.28 17.77 0.87
CA HIS A 162 -5.35 16.79 0.67
C HIS A 162 -6.61 17.40 0.04
N ILE A 163 -7.01 18.60 0.41
CA ILE A 163 -8.17 19.27 -0.21
C ILE A 163 -7.88 19.52 -1.70
N VAL A 164 -6.70 20.06 -2.01
CA VAL A 164 -6.32 20.42 -3.38
C VAL A 164 -6.11 19.18 -4.25
N CYS A 165 -5.39 18.17 -3.77
CA CYS A 165 -4.99 17.02 -4.58
C CYS A 165 -5.85 15.78 -4.37
N SER A 166 -6.75 15.73 -3.38
CA SER A 166 -7.61 14.58 -3.11
C SER A 166 -9.09 14.94 -3.13
N PHE A 167 -9.53 15.92 -2.33
CA PHE A 167 -10.95 16.31 -2.27
C PHE A 167 -11.45 16.83 -3.62
N LEU A 168 -10.83 17.89 -4.16
CA LEU A 168 -11.28 18.53 -5.39
C LEU A 168 -11.27 17.56 -6.59
N PRO A 169 -10.19 16.78 -6.83
CA PRO A 169 -10.19 15.82 -7.93
C PRO A 169 -11.24 14.73 -7.73
N THR A 170 -11.40 14.20 -6.51
CA THR A 170 -12.43 13.19 -6.24
C THR A 170 -13.83 13.72 -6.49
N PHE A 171 -14.12 14.93 -6.01
CA PHE A 171 -15.40 15.59 -6.22
C PHE A 171 -15.68 15.79 -7.72
N ILE A 172 -14.74 16.38 -8.45
CA ILE A 172 -14.91 16.70 -9.88
C ILE A 172 -15.04 15.42 -10.72
N ILE A 173 -14.20 14.42 -10.47
CA ILE A 173 -14.20 13.19 -11.26
C ILE A 173 -15.45 12.36 -11.00
N THR A 174 -15.88 12.24 -9.74
CA THR A 174 -17.11 11.49 -9.43
C THR A 174 -18.37 12.20 -9.92
N MET A 175 -18.41 13.54 -9.89
CA MET A 175 -19.50 14.32 -10.51
C MET A 175 -19.54 14.21 -12.03
N GLY A 176 -18.37 14.18 -12.68
CA GLY A 176 -18.25 14.05 -14.13
C GLY A 176 -18.39 12.61 -14.66
N GLY A 177 -18.44 11.61 -13.77
CA GLY A 177 -18.61 10.22 -14.15
C GLY A 177 -17.37 9.62 -14.84
N THR A 178 -17.58 8.48 -15.52
CA THR A 178 -16.51 7.79 -16.28
C THR A 178 -15.94 8.64 -17.41
N ALA A 179 -16.75 9.50 -18.03
CA ALA A 179 -16.29 10.43 -19.06
C ALA A 179 -15.19 11.38 -18.56
N MET A 180 -15.22 11.78 -17.29
CA MET A 180 -14.17 12.62 -16.70
C MET A 180 -12.86 11.85 -16.55
N VAL A 181 -12.90 10.53 -16.30
CA VAL A 181 -11.69 9.68 -16.27
C VAL A 181 -11.02 9.67 -17.64
N ASP A 182 -11.79 9.54 -18.71
CA ASP A 182 -11.26 9.54 -20.08
C ASP A 182 -10.77 10.93 -20.52
N LEU A 183 -11.47 11.99 -20.08
CA LEU A 183 -11.03 13.36 -20.29
C LEU A 183 -9.70 13.64 -19.58
N MET A 184 -9.54 13.21 -18.33
CA MET A 184 -8.27 13.32 -17.61
C MET A 184 -7.15 12.54 -18.29
N LYS A 185 -7.39 11.34 -18.81
CA LYS A 185 -6.39 10.61 -19.61
C LYS A 185 -6.00 11.35 -20.90
N THR A 186 -6.92 12.09 -21.50
CA THR A 186 -6.67 12.87 -22.72
C THR A 186 -5.80 14.10 -22.44
N TYR A 187 -6.09 14.83 -21.36
CA TYR A 187 -5.33 16.05 -21.00
C TYR A 187 -4.08 15.75 -20.17
N MET A 188 -4.02 14.62 -19.49
CA MET A 188 -2.84 14.08 -18.80
C MET A 188 -2.52 12.69 -19.36
N PRO A 189 -2.02 12.60 -20.60
CA PRO A 189 -1.67 11.32 -21.19
C PRO A 189 -0.52 10.69 -20.41
N MET A 190 -0.72 9.44 -20.00
CA MET A 190 0.28 8.67 -19.25
C MET A 190 1.59 8.52 -20.04
N ASP A 191 1.52 8.56 -21.37
CA ASP A 191 2.66 8.51 -22.29
C ASP A 191 3.30 9.87 -22.56
N GLY A 192 2.74 10.96 -22.03
CA GLY A 192 3.30 12.30 -22.14
C GLY A 192 4.59 12.45 -21.34
N ILE A 193 5.43 13.42 -21.74
CA ILE A 193 6.75 13.66 -21.12
C ILE A 193 6.63 13.88 -19.61
N ALA A 194 5.64 14.66 -19.16
CA ALA A 194 5.43 14.95 -17.74
C ALA A 194 5.14 13.67 -16.93
N MET A 195 4.22 12.84 -17.40
CA MET A 195 3.87 11.58 -16.73
C MET A 195 5.04 10.60 -16.79
N LYS A 196 5.65 10.38 -17.96
CA LYS A 196 6.84 9.52 -18.09
C LYS A 196 7.96 9.93 -17.13
N THR A 197 8.22 11.23 -16.99
CA THR A 197 9.20 11.77 -16.05
C THR A 197 8.80 11.45 -14.60
N LEU A 198 7.55 11.74 -14.21
CA LEU A 198 7.05 11.48 -12.86
C LEU A 198 7.14 9.99 -12.49
N PHE A 199 6.71 9.09 -13.37
CA PHE A 199 6.75 7.65 -13.13
C PHE A 199 8.16 7.07 -13.17
N THR A 200 9.03 7.57 -14.06
CA THR A 200 10.42 7.11 -14.13
C THR A 200 11.19 7.52 -12.88
N VAL A 201 11.07 8.77 -12.43
CA VAL A 201 11.68 9.21 -11.17
C VAL A 201 11.04 8.49 -9.97
N GLY A 202 9.72 8.35 -9.97
CA GLY A 202 9.00 7.57 -8.95
C GLY A 202 9.48 6.13 -8.86
N SER A 203 9.84 5.50 -9.98
CA SER A 203 10.36 4.11 -10.01
C SER A 203 11.73 3.92 -9.33
N LEU A 204 12.43 5.00 -8.97
CA LEU A 204 13.67 4.94 -8.20
C LEU A 204 13.42 4.84 -6.68
N LEU A 205 12.25 5.30 -6.21
CA LEU A 205 11.87 5.26 -4.80
C LEU A 205 11.82 3.84 -4.20
N PRO A 206 11.40 2.75 -4.89
CA PRO A 206 11.39 1.41 -4.33
C PRO A 206 12.80 0.94 -4.03
N THR A 207 13.76 1.26 -4.91
CA THR A 207 15.18 0.90 -4.75
C THR A 207 15.75 1.55 -3.49
N VAL A 208 15.44 2.83 -3.25
CA VAL A 208 15.82 3.53 -2.00
C VAL A 208 15.17 2.86 -0.78
N GLY A 209 13.88 2.52 -0.86
CA GLY A 209 13.17 1.81 0.20
C GLY A 209 13.78 0.47 0.56
N ILE A 210 14.04 -0.37 -0.44
CA ILE A 210 14.69 -1.67 -0.28
C ILE A 210 16.09 -1.49 0.32
N ALA A 211 16.87 -0.51 -0.14
CA ALA A 211 18.19 -0.23 0.40
C ALA A 211 18.15 0.18 1.88
N ILE A 212 17.17 1.00 2.30
CA ILE A 212 16.98 1.37 3.71
C ILE A 212 16.63 0.15 4.56
N LEU A 213 15.71 -0.71 4.09
CA LEU A 213 15.32 -1.94 4.80
C LEU A 213 16.51 -2.90 4.91
N LEU A 214 17.27 -3.09 3.83
CA LEU A 214 18.48 -3.93 3.85
C LEU A 214 19.51 -3.38 4.83
N LYS A 215 19.72 -2.07 4.87
CA LYS A 215 20.62 -1.43 5.85
C LYS A 215 20.18 -1.70 7.31
N GLN A 216 18.89 -1.85 7.56
CA GLN A 216 18.35 -2.15 8.89
C GLN A 216 18.42 -3.64 9.25
N VAL A 217 18.22 -4.53 8.28
CA VAL A 217 18.12 -5.98 8.51
C VAL A 217 19.49 -6.67 8.45
N ILE A 218 20.38 -6.22 7.56
CA ILE A 218 21.68 -6.83 7.35
C ILE A 218 22.62 -6.41 8.47
N SER A 219 23.03 -7.38 9.30
CA SER A 219 23.99 -7.16 10.38
C SER A 219 25.39 -7.60 10.00
N LYS A 220 25.51 -8.60 9.11
CA LYS A 220 26.79 -9.12 8.60
C LYS A 220 26.73 -9.36 7.09
N PRO A 221 27.87 -9.33 6.38
CA PRO A 221 27.91 -9.53 4.93
C PRO A 221 27.26 -10.84 4.46
N THR A 222 27.24 -11.88 5.30
CA THR A 222 26.61 -13.16 4.96
C THR A 222 25.09 -13.11 4.94
N ASP A 223 24.44 -12.13 5.59
CA ASP A 223 22.98 -11.99 5.54
C ASP A 223 22.49 -11.60 4.12
N PHE A 224 23.38 -11.02 3.29
CA PHE A 224 23.09 -10.77 1.88
C PHE A 224 22.81 -12.07 1.12
N LEU A 225 23.41 -13.20 1.49
CA LEU A 225 23.18 -14.47 0.79
C LEU A 225 21.72 -14.90 0.92
N THR A 226 21.14 -14.78 2.12
CA THR A 226 19.73 -15.11 2.36
C THR A 226 18.80 -14.20 1.56
N PHE A 227 19.13 -12.90 1.49
CA PHE A 227 18.38 -11.95 0.66
C PHE A 227 18.45 -12.30 -0.84
N PHE A 228 19.65 -12.49 -1.39
CA PHE A 228 19.83 -12.81 -2.81
C PHE A 228 19.25 -14.17 -3.18
N PHE A 229 19.30 -15.14 -2.26
CA PHE A 229 18.62 -16.42 -2.42
C PHE A 229 17.11 -16.23 -2.53
N GLY A 230 16.48 -15.54 -1.58
CA GLY A 230 15.05 -15.27 -1.61
C GLY A 230 14.61 -14.45 -2.83
N PHE A 231 15.42 -13.46 -3.22
CA PHE A 231 15.20 -12.65 -4.43
C PHE A 231 15.22 -13.50 -5.70
N THR A 232 16.25 -14.34 -5.86
CA THR A 232 16.40 -15.23 -7.02
C THR A 232 15.29 -16.27 -7.05
N LEU A 233 14.97 -16.86 -5.90
CA LEU A 233 13.89 -17.85 -5.75
C LEU A 233 12.54 -17.26 -6.17
N SER A 234 12.21 -16.06 -5.65
CA SER A 234 10.98 -15.37 -5.98
C SER A 234 10.87 -15.07 -7.48
N ALA A 235 11.96 -14.64 -8.11
CA ALA A 235 12.01 -14.34 -9.54
C ALA A 235 11.84 -15.59 -10.41
N VAL A 236 12.51 -16.70 -10.06
CA VAL A 236 12.46 -17.96 -10.83
C VAL A 236 11.12 -18.66 -10.67
N MET A 237 10.54 -18.66 -9.47
CA MET A 237 9.27 -19.32 -9.19
C MET A 237 8.04 -18.47 -9.52
N GLY A 238 8.22 -17.19 -9.86
CA GLY A 238 7.11 -16.26 -10.09
C GLY A 238 6.27 -16.02 -8.84
N CYS A 239 6.89 -16.02 -7.66
CA CYS A 239 6.17 -15.83 -6.40
C CYS A 239 5.57 -14.44 -6.32
N ASN A 240 4.26 -14.36 -6.06
CA ASN A 240 3.66 -13.10 -5.62
C ASN A 240 4.07 -12.77 -4.18
N LEU A 241 3.78 -11.55 -3.71
CA LEU A 241 4.18 -11.10 -2.38
C LEU A 241 3.67 -12.01 -1.25
N ILE A 242 2.47 -12.57 -1.39
CA ILE A 242 1.87 -13.48 -0.41
C ILE A 242 2.65 -14.79 -0.34
N ALA A 243 2.94 -15.40 -1.49
CA ALA A 243 3.73 -16.62 -1.58
C ALA A 243 5.16 -16.39 -1.06
N ALA A 244 5.79 -15.27 -1.44
CA ALA A 244 7.12 -14.90 -0.95
C ALA A 244 7.14 -14.71 0.58
N ALA A 245 6.11 -14.08 1.15
CA ALA A 245 5.96 -13.93 2.60
C ALA A 245 5.77 -15.29 3.30
N GLY A 246 4.97 -16.19 2.72
CA GLY A 246 4.79 -17.55 3.23
C GLY A 246 6.10 -18.34 3.24
N ILE A 247 6.84 -18.35 2.12
CA ILE A 247 8.16 -18.99 2.02
C ILE A 247 9.12 -18.38 3.05
N GLY A 248 9.17 -17.04 3.14
CA GLY A 248 10.00 -16.33 4.11
C GLY A 248 9.67 -16.71 5.56
N CYS A 249 8.39 -16.90 5.88
CA CYS A 249 7.94 -17.34 7.20
C CYS A 249 8.47 -18.75 7.54
N PHE A 250 8.39 -19.70 6.61
CA PHE A 250 8.97 -21.04 6.82
C PHE A 250 10.47 -20.98 7.10
N PHE A 251 11.24 -20.23 6.30
CA PHE A 251 12.67 -20.06 6.56
C PHE A 251 12.96 -19.34 7.88
N ALA A 252 12.14 -18.35 8.26
CA ALA A 252 12.28 -17.65 9.53
C ALA A 252 12.04 -18.60 10.72
N LEU A 253 11.01 -19.43 10.67
CA LEU A 253 10.72 -20.42 11.71
C LEU A 253 11.81 -21.47 11.82
N ILE A 254 12.29 -22.02 10.70
CA ILE A 254 13.40 -22.99 10.70
C ILE A 254 14.66 -22.37 11.31
N ASN A 255 15.01 -21.13 10.91
CA ASN A 255 16.17 -20.45 11.47
C ASN A 255 16.00 -20.12 12.97
N TYR A 256 14.78 -19.78 13.40
CA TYR A 256 14.46 -19.55 14.80
C TYR A 256 14.65 -20.82 15.64
N GLU A 257 14.12 -21.96 15.19
CA GLU A 257 14.30 -23.26 15.86
C GLU A 257 15.78 -23.65 15.95
N ILE A 258 16.53 -23.52 14.84
CA ILE A 258 17.98 -23.80 14.84
C ILE A 258 18.73 -22.87 15.80
N ALA A 259 18.36 -21.59 15.88
CA ALA A 259 18.97 -20.64 16.80
C ALA A 259 18.62 -20.97 18.26
N SER A 260 17.37 -21.33 18.55
CA SER A 260 16.93 -21.75 19.89
C SER A 260 17.68 -23.00 20.34
N LEU A 261 17.76 -24.03 19.50
CA LEU A 261 18.50 -25.26 19.81
C LEU A 261 19.98 -25.00 20.11
N LYS A 262 20.62 -24.07 19.40
CA LYS A 262 22.02 -23.67 19.68
C LYS A 262 22.16 -22.98 21.03
N ILE A 263 21.19 -22.16 21.42
CA ILE A 263 21.16 -21.49 22.73
C ILE A 263 20.95 -22.52 23.84
N ASP A 264 19.99 -23.44 23.65
CA ASP A 264 19.70 -24.51 24.61
C ASP A 264 20.89 -25.45 24.81
N LEU A 265 21.58 -25.83 23.71
CA LEU A 265 22.80 -26.64 23.77
C LEU A 265 23.96 -25.90 24.44
N ALA A 266 24.08 -24.58 24.24
CA ALA A 266 25.12 -23.76 24.87
C ALA A 266 24.86 -23.54 26.37
N ASN A 267 23.59 -23.53 26.79
CA ASN A 267 23.16 -23.37 28.18
C ASN A 267 23.00 -24.70 28.92
N ALA A 268 23.15 -25.84 28.23
CA ALA A 268 23.15 -27.15 28.88
C ALA A 268 24.29 -27.22 29.92
N PRO A 269 24.02 -27.66 31.16
CA PRO A 269 25.04 -27.72 32.19
C PRO A 269 26.19 -28.62 31.72
N LYS A 270 27.44 -28.12 31.77
CA LYS A 270 28.69 -28.83 31.47
C LYS A 270 29.00 -29.96 32.47
N ALA A 271 28.00 -30.73 32.89
CA ALA A 271 28.10 -31.77 33.91
C ALA A 271 27.81 -33.18 33.36
N ALA A 272 27.82 -33.38 32.04
CA ALA A 272 27.54 -34.69 31.43
C ALA A 272 28.51 -35.07 30.28
N ILE A 273 29.72 -34.51 30.24
CA ILE A 273 30.79 -34.96 29.32
C ILE A 273 31.84 -35.83 30.06
N ALA A 274 31.71 -36.02 31.38
CA ALA A 274 32.65 -36.82 32.18
C ALA A 274 32.20 -38.27 32.46
N SER A 275 31.18 -38.80 31.79
CA SER A 275 30.75 -40.18 32.00
C SER A 275 30.16 -40.81 30.74
N GLY A 276 31.00 -41.52 29.98
CA GLY A 276 30.53 -42.48 28.97
C GLY A 276 31.19 -42.35 27.60
N SER A 277 32.48 -42.71 27.49
CA SER A 277 33.07 -43.38 26.31
C SER A 277 34.58 -43.60 26.54
N ASP A 278 34.92 -44.27 27.64
CA ASP A 278 35.99 -45.27 27.59
C ASP A 278 35.24 -46.57 27.36
N ASP A 279 35.32 -47.13 26.14
CA ASP A 279 35.43 -48.58 25.88
C ASP A 279 35.23 -48.86 24.37
N GLU A 280 36.32 -49.39 23.80
CA GLU A 280 36.40 -50.42 22.75
C GLU A 280 36.11 -50.05 21.28
N GLU A 281 37.20 -49.85 20.52
CA GLU A 281 37.34 -50.35 19.14
C GLU A 281 38.84 -50.33 18.72
N GLU A 282 39.60 -51.36 19.14
CA GLU A 282 40.85 -51.78 18.47
C GLU A 282 40.82 -53.31 18.30
N GLU A 283 40.43 -53.79 17.12
CA GLU A 283 40.88 -55.06 16.54
C GLU A 283 40.59 -55.08 15.03
N ASP A 284 41.63 -54.88 14.21
CA ASP A 284 41.95 -55.56 12.95
C ASP A 284 43.00 -54.74 12.16
N ILE A 285 44.30 -55.02 12.34
CA ILE A 285 45.25 -55.63 11.35
C ILE A 285 46.51 -56.13 12.10
#